data_AF-A0A126RLX7-F1
#
_entry.id   AF-A0A126RLX7-F1
#
_cell.length_a   1.000
_cell.length_b   1.000
_cell.length_c   1.000
_cell.angle_alpha   90.00
_cell.angle_beta   90.00
_cell.angle_gamma   90.00
#
_symmetry.space_group_name_H-M   'P 1'
#
loop_
_entity.id
_entity.type
_entity.pdbx_description
1 polymer ?
#
loop_
_entity_poly.entity_id
_entity_poly.type
_entity_poly.pdbx_seq_one_letter_code
_entity_poly.pdbx_strand_id
1 'polypeptide(L)'
;MNARSRRAEVRNPVLTLPSARALKAQQPQILALLAALLYDLQRDARQRADKAWGTRKAFIAAYWFTVAVYAGHIAKAIRPAHYSRNKATPFRVRQHGYAALAAVDWAEASRLYSERRDRFGLGTSQFPEGEVLLDDIPIARISYNGRIWPLGPFRPEMEPIYDNRIAADRS
;
A
#
# COMPACT_ATOMS: atom_id res chain seq x y z
N MET A 1 7.64 23.14 -25.50
CA MET A 1 7.29 21.78 -25.00
C MET A 1 6.12 21.23 -25.81
N ASN A 2 6.32 20.20 -26.65
CA ASN A 2 5.30 19.71 -27.59
C ASN A 2 4.15 18.92 -26.93
N ALA A 3 2.94 19.01 -27.50
CA ALA A 3 1.74 18.33 -27.04
C ALA A 3 1.88 16.79 -26.92
N ARG A 4 2.79 16.18 -27.69
CA ARG A 4 3.09 14.74 -27.67
C ARG A 4 3.69 14.25 -26.35
N SER A 5 4.59 15.01 -25.72
CA SER A 5 5.24 14.62 -24.44
C SER A 5 4.34 14.81 -23.20
N ARG A 6 3.17 15.42 -23.39
CA ARG A 6 2.16 15.60 -22.34
C ARG A 6 1.15 14.46 -22.25
N ARG A 7 1.06 13.58 -23.27
CA ARG A 7 0.13 12.44 -23.26
C ARG A 7 0.46 11.48 -22.12
N ALA A 8 -0.56 11.03 -21.38
CA ALA A 8 -0.39 10.14 -20.23
C ALA A 8 0.30 8.82 -20.63
N GLU A 9 0.00 8.31 -21.81
CA GLU A 9 0.55 7.08 -22.40
C GLU A 9 2.06 7.19 -22.71
N VAL A 10 2.51 8.38 -23.14
CA VAL A 10 3.94 8.64 -23.39
C VAL A 10 4.72 8.71 -22.08
N ARG A 11 4.07 9.13 -20.98
CA ARG A 11 4.66 9.19 -19.65
C ARG A 11 4.55 7.88 -18.87
N ASN A 12 3.62 7.00 -19.25
CA ASN A 12 3.40 5.71 -18.64
C ASN A 12 3.10 4.68 -19.75
N PRO A 13 4.12 3.96 -20.24
CA PRO A 13 3.96 2.99 -21.33
C PRO A 13 3.08 1.79 -20.94
N VAL A 14 2.83 1.55 -19.65
CA VAL A 14 1.93 0.47 -19.20
C VAL A 14 0.49 0.73 -19.67
N LEU A 15 0.08 1.98 -19.83
CA LEU A 15 -1.29 2.33 -20.21
C LEU A 15 -1.70 1.81 -21.59
N THR A 16 -0.74 1.57 -22.49
CA THR A 16 -1.02 1.10 -23.86
C THR A 16 -1.10 -0.43 -23.96
N LEU A 17 -0.79 -1.15 -22.88
CA LEU A 17 -0.76 -2.62 -22.89
C LEU A 17 -2.17 -3.22 -22.77
N PRO A 18 -2.52 -4.28 -23.53
CA PRO A 18 -3.76 -5.03 -23.32
C PRO A 18 -3.91 -5.54 -21.88
N SER A 19 -2.82 -5.99 -21.25
CA SER A 19 -2.83 -6.46 -19.86
C SER A 19 -3.25 -5.37 -18.87
N ALA A 20 -2.94 -4.10 -19.15
CA ALA A 20 -3.39 -3.00 -18.30
C ALA A 20 -4.91 -2.79 -18.39
N ARG A 21 -5.53 -3.05 -19.56
CA ARG A 21 -6.99 -3.08 -19.69
C ARG A 21 -7.59 -4.24 -18.92
N ALA A 22 -6.99 -5.43 -19.00
CA ALA A 22 -7.45 -6.61 -18.26
C ALA A 22 -7.38 -6.42 -16.73
N LEU A 23 -6.30 -5.78 -16.23
CA LEU A 23 -6.19 -5.41 -14.82
C LEU A 23 -7.31 -4.45 -14.40
N LYS A 24 -7.59 -3.41 -15.19
CA LYS A 24 -8.66 -2.44 -14.88
C LYS A 24 -10.07 -3.03 -14.84
N ALA A 25 -10.28 -4.20 -15.44
CA ALA A 25 -11.56 -4.90 -15.40
C ALA A 25 -11.78 -5.69 -14.10
N GLN A 26 -10.78 -5.77 -13.21
CA GLN A 26 -10.89 -6.44 -11.92
C GLN A 26 -11.66 -5.60 -10.89
N GLN A 27 -12.00 -6.23 -9.76
CA GLN A 27 -12.72 -5.58 -8.67
C GLN A 27 -11.90 -4.39 -8.10
N PRO A 28 -12.56 -3.26 -7.75
CA PRO A 28 -11.86 -2.07 -7.25
C PRO A 28 -10.99 -2.33 -6.01
N GLN A 29 -11.41 -3.21 -5.13
CA GLN A 29 -10.68 -3.60 -3.91
C GLN A 29 -9.35 -4.28 -4.25
N ILE A 30 -9.35 -5.19 -5.23
CA ILE A 30 -8.14 -5.88 -5.70
C ILE A 30 -7.17 -4.86 -6.31
N LEU A 31 -7.68 -3.94 -7.12
CA LEU A 31 -6.84 -2.92 -7.75
C LEU A 31 -6.28 -1.92 -6.74
N ALA A 32 -7.06 -1.54 -5.73
CA ALA A 32 -6.62 -0.69 -4.63
C ALA A 32 -5.53 -1.37 -3.79
N LEU A 33 -5.73 -2.64 -3.40
CA LEU A 33 -4.72 -3.42 -2.68
C LEU A 33 -3.44 -3.57 -3.51
N LEU A 34 -3.55 -3.96 -4.78
CA LEU A 34 -2.39 -4.12 -5.67
C LEU A 34 -1.65 -2.79 -5.87
N ALA A 35 -2.37 -1.67 -6.00
CA ALA A 35 -1.75 -0.35 -6.08
C ALA A 35 -0.97 -0.01 -4.79
N ALA A 36 -1.52 -0.31 -3.61
CA ALA A 36 -0.83 -0.11 -2.33
C ALA A 36 0.48 -0.92 -2.28
N LEU A 37 0.42 -2.21 -2.59
CA LEU A 37 1.59 -3.10 -2.59
C LEU A 37 2.67 -2.67 -3.61
N LEU A 38 2.26 -2.19 -4.79
CA LEU A 38 3.19 -1.67 -5.80
C LEU A 38 3.84 -0.36 -5.37
N TYR A 39 3.14 0.50 -4.63
CA TYR A 39 3.76 1.68 -4.04
C TYR A 39 4.77 1.33 -2.94
N ASP A 40 4.53 0.28 -2.15
CA ASP A 40 5.53 -0.22 -1.20
C ASP A 40 6.77 -0.76 -1.90
N LEU A 41 6.59 -1.60 -2.93
CA LEU A 41 7.69 -2.08 -3.76
C LEU A 41 8.45 -0.90 -4.39
N GLN A 42 7.75 0.14 -4.86
CA GLN A 42 8.39 1.34 -5.38
C GLN A 42 9.25 2.03 -4.30
N ARG A 43 8.75 2.15 -3.06
CA ARG A 43 9.47 2.79 -1.95
C ARG A 43 10.74 1.99 -1.58
N ASP A 44 10.62 0.69 -1.38
CA ASP A 44 11.75 -0.20 -1.08
C ASP A 44 12.78 -0.20 -2.20
N ALA A 45 12.34 -0.32 -3.46
CA ALA A 45 13.24 -0.29 -4.61
C ALA A 45 13.99 1.04 -4.74
N ARG A 46 13.37 2.18 -4.43
CA ARG A 46 14.07 3.48 -4.39
C ARG A 46 15.15 3.50 -3.31
N GLN A 47 14.84 3.06 -2.10
CA GLN A 47 15.83 3.00 -1.00
C GLN A 47 17.02 2.11 -1.36
N ARG A 48 16.76 0.96 -2.00
CA ARG A 48 17.81 0.06 -2.50
C ARG A 48 18.64 0.69 -3.62
N ALA A 49 18.01 1.42 -4.53
CA ALA A 49 18.70 2.15 -5.58
C ALA A 49 19.63 3.22 -5.00
N ASP A 50 19.14 4.02 -4.05
CA ASP A 50 19.91 5.08 -3.38
C ASP A 50 21.10 4.49 -2.61
N LYS A 51 20.89 3.39 -1.87
CA LYS A 51 21.96 2.67 -1.19
C LYS A 51 23.00 2.10 -2.15
N ALA A 52 22.57 1.51 -3.27
CA ALA A 52 23.48 0.98 -4.29
C ALA A 52 24.29 2.11 -4.95
N TRP A 53 23.65 3.26 -5.21
CA TRP A 53 24.31 4.44 -5.72
C TRP A 53 25.38 4.96 -4.75
N GLY A 54 25.02 5.12 -3.47
CA GLY A 54 25.95 5.56 -2.43
C GLY A 54 27.13 4.60 -2.22
N THR A 55 26.94 3.31 -2.49
CA THR A 55 28.00 2.28 -2.44
C THR A 55 28.71 2.05 -3.78
N ARG A 56 28.55 2.98 -4.75
CA ARG A 56 29.21 2.96 -6.07
C ARG A 56 28.87 1.74 -6.94
N LYS A 57 27.71 1.11 -6.73
CA LYS A 57 27.21 -0.03 -7.52
C LYS A 57 26.21 0.46 -8.58
N ALA A 58 26.70 1.19 -9.59
CA ALA A 58 25.87 1.89 -10.57
C ALA A 58 24.84 1.00 -11.29
N PHE A 59 25.24 -0.20 -11.74
CA PHE A 59 24.32 -1.13 -12.42
C PHE A 59 23.20 -1.62 -11.50
N ILE A 60 23.52 -1.91 -10.23
CA ILE A 60 22.53 -2.33 -9.23
C ILE A 60 21.58 -1.17 -8.91
N ALA A 61 22.10 0.06 -8.83
CA ALA A 61 21.26 1.25 -8.66
C ALA A 61 20.28 1.43 -9.82
N ALA A 62 20.74 1.30 -11.07
CA ALA A 62 19.91 1.40 -12.27
C ALA A 62 18.83 0.31 -12.33
N TYR A 63 19.18 -0.93 -11.95
CA TYR A 63 18.23 -2.04 -11.84
C TYR A 63 17.10 -1.72 -10.85
N TRP A 64 17.44 -1.37 -9.61
CA TRP A 64 16.44 -1.04 -8.59
C TRP A 64 15.62 0.19 -8.94
N PHE A 65 16.22 1.19 -9.57
CA PHE A 65 15.50 2.35 -10.05
C PHE A 65 14.47 1.97 -11.13
N THR A 66 14.83 1.06 -12.04
CA THR A 66 13.90 0.55 -13.07
C THR A 66 12.72 -0.17 -12.42
N VAL A 67 12.97 -1.02 -11.42
CA VAL A 67 11.92 -1.68 -10.63
C VAL A 67 10.98 -0.64 -10.01
N ALA A 68 11.54 0.40 -9.37
CA ALA A 68 10.76 1.46 -8.75
C ALA A 68 9.89 2.24 -9.75
N VAL A 69 10.42 2.51 -10.96
CA VAL A 69 9.67 3.19 -12.02
C VAL A 69 8.51 2.33 -12.51
N TYR A 70 8.76 1.06 -12.84
CA TYR A 70 7.71 0.17 -13.35
C TYR A 70 6.64 -0.14 -12.30
N ALA A 71 7.01 -0.36 -11.04
CA ALA A 71 6.04 -0.54 -9.95
C ALA A 71 5.10 0.68 -9.85
N GLY A 72 5.66 1.90 -9.89
CA GLY A 72 4.86 3.13 -9.88
C GLY A 72 4.04 3.35 -11.14
N HIS A 73 4.52 2.92 -12.30
CA HIS A 73 3.76 2.97 -13.56
C HIS A 73 2.55 2.04 -13.54
N ILE A 74 2.73 0.80 -13.07
CA ILE A 74 1.64 -0.16 -12.92
C ILE A 74 0.63 0.37 -11.90
N ALA A 75 1.08 0.80 -10.71
CA ALA A 75 0.22 1.36 -9.67
C ALA A 75 -0.63 2.54 -10.20
N LYS A 76 -0.01 3.48 -10.92
CA LYS A 76 -0.72 4.61 -11.54
C LYS A 76 -1.69 4.18 -12.64
N ALA A 77 -1.43 3.08 -13.32
CA ALA A 77 -2.30 2.56 -14.36
C ALA A 77 -3.57 1.92 -13.78
N ILE A 78 -3.46 1.25 -12.63
CA ILE A 78 -4.57 0.48 -12.04
C ILE A 78 -5.29 1.19 -10.88
N ARG A 79 -4.72 2.26 -10.34
CA ARG A 79 -5.31 2.95 -9.18
C ARG A 79 -6.76 3.40 -9.47
N PRO A 80 -7.65 3.37 -8.48
CA PRO A 80 -9.02 3.86 -8.60
C PRO A 80 -9.08 5.32 -9.07
N ALA A 81 -10.14 5.71 -9.79
CA ALA A 81 -10.31 7.07 -10.32
C ALA A 81 -10.37 8.14 -9.22
N HIS A 82 -10.92 7.78 -8.05
CA HIS A 82 -11.01 8.65 -6.88
C HIS A 82 -9.69 8.75 -6.07
N TYR A 83 -8.62 8.12 -6.55
CA TYR A 83 -7.32 8.15 -5.87
C TYR A 83 -6.75 9.56 -5.84
N SER A 84 -6.71 10.19 -4.65
CA SER A 84 -6.18 11.54 -4.53
C SER A 84 -4.67 11.53 -4.74
N ARG A 85 -4.22 12.29 -5.74
CA ARG A 85 -2.81 12.38 -6.13
C ARG A 85 -1.91 13.03 -5.05
N ASN A 86 -2.52 13.65 -4.03
CA ASN A 86 -1.88 14.63 -3.15
C ASN A 86 -1.92 14.29 -1.65
N LYS A 87 -2.25 13.06 -1.22
CA LYS A 87 -2.21 12.72 0.21
C LYS A 87 -0.88 12.06 0.58
N ALA A 88 -0.15 12.71 1.49
CA ALA A 88 0.98 12.10 2.21
C ALA A 88 0.54 10.86 3.04
N THR A 89 -0.75 10.78 3.39
CA THR A 89 -1.38 9.67 4.12
C THR A 89 -2.42 8.96 3.24
N PRO A 90 -2.03 7.96 2.43
CA PRO A 90 -2.97 7.25 1.57
C PRO A 90 -3.91 6.33 2.34
N PHE A 91 -3.52 5.87 3.54
CA PHE A 91 -4.31 4.91 4.30
C PHE A 91 -5.24 5.59 5.30
N ARG A 92 -6.42 5.00 5.48
CA ARG A 92 -7.33 5.31 6.58
C ARG A 92 -7.63 4.05 7.37
N VAL A 93 -7.49 4.12 8.69
CA VAL A 93 -7.96 3.06 9.58
C VAL A 93 -9.37 3.40 10.02
N ARG A 94 -10.36 2.63 9.52
CA ARG A 94 -11.75 2.70 9.93
C ARG A 94 -12.01 1.68 11.02
N GLN A 95 -12.80 2.06 12.01
CA GLN A 95 -13.18 1.18 13.10
C GLN A 95 -14.55 1.62 13.63
N HIS A 96 -15.47 0.67 13.84
CA HIS A 96 -16.81 0.97 14.30
C HIS A 96 -16.77 1.65 15.69
N GLY A 97 -17.51 2.74 15.86
CA GLY A 97 -17.55 3.50 17.12
C GLY A 97 -16.38 4.49 17.33
N TYR A 98 -15.44 4.59 16.38
CA TYR A 98 -14.29 5.49 16.49
C TYR A 98 -14.10 6.36 15.25
N ALA A 99 -13.51 7.55 15.43
CA ALA A 99 -13.10 8.40 14.33
C ALA A 99 -12.03 7.70 13.45
N ALA A 100 -12.08 7.90 12.14
CA ALA A 100 -11.08 7.31 11.24
C ALA A 100 -9.68 7.93 11.46
N LEU A 101 -8.64 7.11 11.49
CA LEU A 101 -7.25 7.55 11.60
C LEU A 101 -6.62 7.64 10.22
N ALA A 102 -5.77 8.63 9.97
CA ALA A 102 -4.95 8.69 8.76
C ALA A 102 -3.59 8.04 9.03
N ALA A 103 -3.10 7.22 8.09
CA ALA A 103 -1.81 6.56 8.16
C ALA A 103 -1.05 6.67 6.82
N VAL A 104 0.28 6.72 6.88
CA VAL A 104 1.16 6.83 5.70
C VAL A 104 1.52 5.47 5.08
N ASP A 105 1.45 4.40 5.86
CA ASP A 105 1.77 3.03 5.46
C ASP A 105 1.15 1.98 6.42
N TRP A 106 1.47 0.71 6.19
CA TRP A 106 0.97 -0.41 6.98
C TRP A 106 1.47 -0.40 8.43
N ALA A 107 2.72 0.01 8.64
CA ALA A 107 3.34 0.04 9.96
C ALA A 107 2.66 1.09 10.83
N GLU A 108 2.43 2.28 10.29
CA GLU A 108 1.71 3.33 10.98
C GLU A 108 0.23 2.97 11.21
N ALA A 109 -0.44 2.35 10.22
CA ALA A 109 -1.82 1.89 10.40
C ALA A 109 -1.94 0.89 11.57
N SER A 110 -1.03 -0.07 11.66
CA SER A 110 -0.95 -1.04 12.76
C SER A 110 -0.65 -0.35 14.10
N ARG A 111 0.31 0.58 14.13
CA ARG A 111 0.70 1.32 15.32
C ARG A 111 -0.47 2.15 15.86
N LEU A 112 -1.10 2.99 15.02
CA LEU A 112 -2.20 3.86 15.44
C LEU A 112 -3.42 3.06 15.92
N TYR A 113 -3.71 1.92 15.30
CA TYR A 113 -4.74 1.00 15.78
C TYR A 113 -4.39 0.42 17.16
N SER A 114 -3.14 -0.03 17.34
CA SER A 114 -2.67 -0.64 18.59
C SER A 114 -2.64 0.37 19.73
N GLU A 115 -2.14 1.59 19.49
CA GLU A 115 -2.17 2.68 20.48
C GLU A 115 -3.58 3.04 20.92
N ARG A 116 -4.54 3.02 19.99
CA ARG A 116 -5.95 3.21 20.33
C ARG A 116 -6.44 2.07 21.22
N ARG A 117 -6.21 0.82 20.85
CA ARG A 117 -6.59 -0.36 21.65
C ARG A 117 -6.06 -0.23 23.08
N ASP A 118 -4.77 0.08 23.20
CA ASP A 118 -4.07 0.14 24.49
C ASP A 118 -4.60 1.29 25.37
N ARG A 119 -5.02 2.41 24.75
CA ARG A 119 -5.64 3.53 25.47
C ARG A 119 -6.98 3.19 26.11
N PHE A 120 -7.80 2.38 25.44
CA PHE A 120 -9.12 2.00 25.95
C PHE A 120 -9.08 0.77 26.86
N GLY A 121 -8.00 -0.04 26.80
CA GLY A 121 -7.81 -1.19 27.67
C GLY A 121 -8.86 -2.30 27.50
N LEU A 122 -9.63 -2.26 26.42
CA LEU A 122 -10.71 -3.21 26.14
C LEU A 122 -10.14 -4.52 25.59
N GLY A 123 -10.65 -5.66 26.07
CA GLY A 123 -10.29 -6.98 25.56
C GLY A 123 -10.82 -7.24 24.14
N THR A 124 -10.36 -8.34 23.53
CA THR A 124 -10.68 -8.74 22.14
C THR A 124 -12.17 -8.79 21.82
N SER A 125 -13.02 -9.17 22.77
CA SER A 125 -14.47 -9.26 22.58
C SER A 125 -15.18 -7.89 22.57
N GLN A 126 -14.54 -6.84 23.09
CA GLN A 126 -15.11 -5.50 23.25
C GLN A 126 -14.45 -4.47 22.35
N PHE A 127 -13.26 -4.75 21.81
CA PHE A 127 -12.58 -3.88 20.86
C PHE A 127 -12.84 -4.32 19.42
N PRO A 128 -13.63 -3.57 18.64
CA PRO A 128 -14.01 -3.97 17.28
C PRO A 128 -12.79 -4.05 16.37
N GLU A 129 -12.80 -4.96 15.40
CA GLU A 129 -11.75 -5.03 14.38
C GLU A 129 -11.68 -3.73 13.56
N GLY A 130 -10.48 -3.45 13.05
CA GLY A 130 -10.24 -2.31 12.17
C GLY A 130 -10.19 -2.72 10.70
N GLU A 131 -10.39 -1.76 9.81
CA GLU A 131 -10.16 -1.92 8.38
C GLU A 131 -9.16 -0.87 7.91
N VAL A 132 -8.25 -1.26 7.02
CA VAL A 132 -7.41 -0.32 6.27
C VAL A 132 -8.09 -0.03 4.94
N LEU A 133 -8.25 1.25 4.64
CA LEU A 133 -8.86 1.74 3.42
C LEU A 133 -7.83 2.55 2.62
N LEU A 134 -7.90 2.45 1.29
CA LEU A 134 -7.23 3.31 0.32
C LEU A 134 -8.29 4.11 -0.42
N ASP A 135 -8.31 5.43 -0.24
CA ASP A 135 -9.35 6.31 -0.81
C ASP A 135 -10.77 5.76 -0.60
N ASP A 136 -11.07 5.44 0.66
CA ASP A 136 -12.35 4.90 1.14
C ASP A 136 -12.74 3.51 0.58
N ILE A 137 -11.83 2.84 -0.15
CA ILE A 137 -11.97 1.44 -0.56
C ILE A 137 -11.27 0.56 0.48
N PRO A 138 -11.96 -0.38 1.15
CA PRO A 138 -11.32 -1.36 2.02
C PRO A 138 -10.31 -2.20 1.24
N ILE A 139 -9.10 -2.37 1.79
CA ILE A 139 -8.02 -3.18 1.20
C ILE A 139 -7.51 -4.26 2.14
N ALA A 140 -7.71 -4.11 3.46
CA ALA A 140 -7.25 -5.06 4.47
C ALA A 140 -8.03 -4.90 5.78
N ARG A 141 -7.94 -5.91 6.66
CA ARG A 141 -8.46 -5.87 8.04
C ARG A 141 -7.31 -5.87 9.04
N ILE A 142 -7.50 -5.22 10.19
CA ILE A 142 -6.56 -5.19 11.30
C ILE A 142 -7.15 -6.02 12.44
N SER A 143 -6.48 -7.11 12.80
CA SER A 143 -6.89 -7.93 13.94
C SER A 143 -6.51 -7.26 15.25
N TYR A 144 -7.13 -7.70 16.36
CA TYR A 144 -6.91 -7.16 17.70
C TYR A 144 -5.43 -6.99 18.09
N ASN A 145 -4.56 -7.93 17.71
CA ASN A 145 -3.12 -7.86 18.00
C ASN A 145 -2.30 -6.90 17.11
N GLY A 146 -2.95 -6.18 16.19
CA GLY A 146 -2.31 -5.21 15.29
C GLY A 146 -1.77 -5.80 13.99
N ARG A 147 -1.96 -7.09 13.72
CA ARG A 147 -1.62 -7.68 12.41
C ARG A 147 -2.62 -7.25 11.35
N ILE A 148 -2.13 -7.04 10.13
CA ILE A 148 -2.94 -6.63 8.99
C ILE A 148 -3.09 -7.82 8.03
N TRP A 149 -4.33 -8.19 7.75
CA TRP A 149 -4.68 -9.37 6.97
C TRP A 149 -5.39 -9.00 5.68
N PRO A 150 -5.28 -9.84 4.62
CA PRO A 150 -6.14 -9.72 3.47
C PRO A 150 -7.63 -9.71 3.85
N LEU A 151 -8.43 -9.01 3.04
CA LEU A 151 -9.88 -9.07 3.14
C LEU A 151 -10.40 -10.46 2.78
N GLY A 152 -11.57 -10.79 3.29
CA GLY A 152 -12.24 -12.07 3.08
C GLY A 152 -12.17 -12.98 4.31
N PRO A 153 -12.75 -14.19 4.21
CA PRO A 153 -12.80 -15.14 5.30
C PRO A 153 -11.38 -15.57 5.69
N PHE A 154 -11.15 -15.69 7.00
CA PHE A 154 -9.90 -16.23 7.52
C PHE A 154 -9.71 -17.68 7.08
N ARG A 155 -8.47 -18.02 6.67
CA ARG A 155 -8.02 -19.38 6.44
C ARG A 155 -6.70 -19.62 7.19
N PRO A 156 -6.48 -20.80 7.79
CA PRO A 156 -5.31 -21.06 8.62
C PRO A 156 -3.95 -20.84 7.93
N GLU A 157 -3.89 -21.05 6.62
CA GLU A 157 -2.70 -20.91 5.78
C GLU A 157 -2.41 -19.48 5.33
N MET A 158 -3.30 -18.53 5.62
CA MET A 158 -3.10 -17.14 5.23
C MET A 158 -1.92 -16.54 6.01
N GLU A 159 -1.15 -15.71 5.32
CA GLU A 159 -0.15 -14.84 5.94
C GLU A 159 -0.70 -13.42 6.06
N PRO A 160 -0.33 -12.68 7.13
CA PRO A 160 -0.65 -11.27 7.23
C PRO A 160 0.13 -10.49 6.15
N ILE A 161 -0.51 -9.46 5.59
CA ILE A 161 0.15 -8.45 4.75
C ILE A 161 1.24 -7.74 5.56
N TYR A 162 0.98 -7.53 6.84
CA TYR A 162 1.93 -6.92 7.78
C TYR A 162 1.81 -7.57 9.16
N ASP A 163 2.93 -8.07 9.69
CA ASP A 163 3.07 -8.52 11.07
C ASP A 163 3.95 -7.55 11.87
N ASN A 164 3.31 -6.82 12.80
CA ASN A 164 3.98 -5.86 13.68
C ASN A 164 4.98 -6.50 14.65
N ARG A 165 4.93 -7.82 14.86
CA ARG A 165 5.87 -8.53 15.74
C ARG A 165 7.21 -8.79 15.05
N ILE A 166 7.18 -9.13 13.76
CA ILE A 166 8.39 -9.33 12.95
C ILE A 166 9.03 -7.99 12.60
N ALA A 167 8.22 -6.96 12.38
CA ALA A 167 8.70 -5.62 12.07
C ALA A 167 9.51 -4.99 13.21
N ALA A 168 9.10 -5.23 14.47
CA ALA A 168 9.81 -4.73 15.66
C ALA A 168 11.20 -5.35 15.84
N ASP A 169 11.42 -6.58 15.35
CA ASP A 169 12.72 -7.27 15.45
C ASP A 169 13.75 -6.80 14.41
N ARG A 170 13.34 -5.94 13.45
CA ARG A 170 14.22 -5.43 12.38
C ARG A 170 14.63 -3.96 12.55
N SER A 171 14.19 -3.31 13.62
CA SER A 171 14.51 -1.90 13.97
C SER A 171 15.73 -1.77 14.88
#